data_AF-A0A8J8H342-F1
#
_entry.id   AF-A0A8J8H342-F1
#
_cell.length_a   1.000
_cell.length_b   1.000
_cell.length_c   1.000
_cell.angle_alpha   90.00
_cell.angle_beta   90.00
_cell.angle_gamma   90.00
#
_symmetry.space_group_name_H-M   'P 1'
#
loop_
_entity.id
_entity.type
_entity.pdbx_description
1 polymer ?
#
loop_
_entity_poly.entity_id
_entity_poly.type
_entity_poly.pdbx_seq_one_letter_code
_entity_poly.pdbx_strand_id
1 'polypeptide(L)'
;MFARMFDGVRRWYWLAGLGVVLIVIAAVVLWPRAEEEPRARQYRDVSACLLTDSAGITSAEVKPVWAGMQDASLKTLGQVRFLAIAGSQDVANGRTFVNTLVLGKCAIIVAAGKLPVETVTTVARESPHQKFVIVVSGGATPAPGAGNVSVISASGDDATRDAVSSTIAQALSA
;
A
#
# COMPACT_ATOMS: atom_id res chain seq x y z
N MET A 1 47.60 -70.31 4.24
CA MET A 1 46.16 -70.50 3.94
C MET A 1 45.33 -69.56 4.82
N PHE A 2 45.47 -68.23 4.69
CA PHE A 2 44.74 -67.26 5.56
C PHE A 2 44.43 -65.91 4.86
N ALA A 3 44.41 -65.86 3.52
CA ALA A 3 44.28 -64.59 2.78
C ALA A 3 42.92 -64.40 2.05
N ARG A 4 41.92 -65.26 2.26
CA ARG A 4 40.63 -65.20 1.54
C ARG A 4 39.40 -64.84 2.39
N MET A 5 39.56 -64.41 3.64
CA MET A 5 38.42 -64.18 4.54
C MET A 5 38.04 -62.69 4.74
N PHE A 6 38.86 -61.74 4.30
CA PHE A 6 38.63 -60.29 4.53
C PHE A 6 37.88 -59.55 3.39
N ASP A 7 37.71 -60.16 2.21
CA ASP A 7 37.03 -59.50 1.08
C ASP A 7 35.49 -59.49 1.19
N GLY A 8 34.91 -60.45 1.91
CA GLY A 8 33.46 -60.54 2.08
C GLY A 8 32.90 -59.41 2.96
N VAL A 9 33.63 -59.04 4.01
CA VAL A 9 33.24 -58.01 4.96
C VAL A 9 33.36 -56.62 4.34
N ARG A 10 34.44 -56.34 3.60
CA ARG A 10 34.63 -55.06 2.91
C ARG A 10 33.56 -54.83 1.84
N ARG A 11 33.18 -55.86 1.08
CA ARG A 11 32.13 -55.77 0.06
C ARG A 11 30.72 -55.57 0.66
N TRP A 12 30.47 -56.13 1.86
CA TRP A 12 29.22 -55.90 2.60
C TRP A 12 29.10 -54.45 3.08
N TYR A 13 30.19 -53.83 3.55
CA TYR A 13 30.20 -52.42 3.94
C TYR A 13 29.98 -51.46 2.75
N TRP A 14 30.49 -51.80 1.57
CA TRP A 14 30.23 -51.03 0.34
C TRP A 14 28.77 -51.11 -0.11
N LEU A 15 28.14 -52.28 -0.02
CA LEU A 15 26.72 -52.45 -0.34
C LEU A 15 25.80 -51.76 0.68
N ALA A 16 26.15 -51.81 1.97
CA ALA A 16 25.44 -51.09 3.02
C ALA A 16 25.57 -49.56 2.86
N GLY A 17 26.78 -49.06 2.53
CA GLY A 17 27.02 -47.64 2.28
C GLY A 17 26.22 -47.11 1.08
N LEU A 18 26.12 -47.89 0.00
CA LEU A 18 25.35 -47.52 -1.19
C LEU A 18 23.85 -47.48 -0.91
N GLY A 19 23.34 -48.42 -0.10
CA GLY A 19 21.94 -48.40 0.34
C GLY A 19 21.59 -47.15 1.15
N VAL A 20 22.45 -46.75 2.09
CA VAL A 20 22.24 -45.53 2.90
C VAL A 20 22.23 -44.28 2.03
N VAL A 21 23.16 -44.17 1.08
CA VAL A 21 23.24 -43.01 0.16
C VAL A 21 21.97 -42.90 -0.68
N LEU A 22 21.45 -44.01 -1.22
CA LEU A 22 20.21 -44.00 -2.00
C LEU A 22 19.00 -43.59 -1.16
N ILE A 23 18.92 -44.02 0.11
CA ILE A 23 17.84 -43.61 1.02
C ILE A 23 17.90 -42.11 1.32
N VAL A 24 19.09 -41.55 1.55
CA VAL A 24 19.25 -40.11 1.80
C VAL A 24 18.85 -39.29 0.57
N ILE A 25 19.27 -39.72 -0.63
CA ILE A 25 18.89 -39.05 -1.88
C ILE A 25 17.38 -39.11 -2.09
N ALA A 26 16.77 -40.29 -1.89
CA ALA A 26 15.32 -40.45 -2.00
C ALA A 26 14.58 -39.56 -1.00
N ALA A 27 15.05 -39.48 0.25
CA ALA A 27 14.48 -38.62 1.27
C ALA A 27 14.55 -37.12 0.89
N VAL A 28 15.66 -36.66 0.30
CA VAL A 28 15.80 -35.27 -0.17
C VAL A 28 14.93 -34.99 -1.39
N VAL A 29 14.87 -35.90 -2.36
CA VAL A 29 14.10 -35.72 -3.59
C VAL A 29 12.59 -35.78 -3.32
N LEU A 30 12.16 -36.66 -2.42
CA LEU A 30 10.77 -36.83 -2.02
C LEU A 30 10.38 -35.89 -0.88
N TRP A 31 11.29 -35.05 -0.38
CA TRP A 31 10.97 -34.12 0.69
C TRP A 31 9.91 -33.12 0.19
N PRO A 32 8.74 -33.05 0.84
CA PRO A 32 7.71 -32.10 0.45
C PRO A 32 8.28 -30.68 0.61
N ARG A 33 8.29 -29.93 -0.49
CA ARG A 33 8.62 -28.51 -0.44
C ARG A 33 7.50 -27.84 0.36
N ALA A 34 7.85 -27.25 1.49
CA ALA A 34 6.92 -26.42 2.23
C ALA A 34 6.35 -25.37 1.26
N GLU A 35 5.02 -25.28 1.19
CA GLU A 35 4.36 -24.15 0.54
C GLU A 35 4.91 -22.88 1.19
N GLU A 36 5.42 -21.95 0.37
CA GLU A 36 5.93 -20.68 0.88
C GLU A 36 4.85 -20.02 1.73
N GLU A 37 5.16 -19.79 3.02
CA GLU A 37 4.29 -19.01 3.90
C GLU A 37 3.90 -17.71 3.19
N PRO A 38 2.67 -17.21 3.34
CA PRO A 38 2.21 -16.00 2.66
C PRO A 38 3.15 -14.86 3.02
N ARG A 39 4.08 -14.54 2.13
CA ARG A 39 5.07 -13.49 2.37
C ARG A 39 4.28 -12.22 2.62
N ALA A 40 4.46 -11.61 3.79
CA ALA A 40 3.87 -10.32 4.11
C ALA A 40 4.04 -9.40 2.90
N ARG A 41 2.93 -8.87 2.34
CA ARG A 41 2.97 -7.99 1.17
C ARG A 41 4.04 -6.94 1.43
N GLN A 42 5.11 -6.97 0.65
CA GLN A 42 6.08 -5.88 0.65
C GLN A 42 5.39 -4.68 -0.01
N TYR A 43 4.64 -3.95 0.81
CA TYR A 43 4.12 -2.65 0.43
C TYR A 43 5.30 -1.76 0.11
N ARG A 44 5.28 -1.13 -1.06
CA ARG A 44 6.29 -0.12 -1.38
C ARG A 44 6.19 0.99 -0.33
N ASP A 45 7.32 1.59 0.06
CA ASP A 45 7.38 2.70 1.03
C ASP A 45 6.67 3.99 0.57
N VAL A 46 5.96 3.94 -0.56
CA VAL A 46 5.17 5.03 -1.12
C VAL A 46 3.74 4.93 -0.59
N SER A 47 3.31 5.96 0.14
CA SER A 47 1.98 6.01 0.74
C SER A 47 1.12 7.17 0.19
N ALA A 48 -0.16 6.90 -0.04
CA ALA A 48 -1.17 7.92 -0.31
C ALA A 48 -2.08 8.09 0.91
N CYS A 49 -2.36 9.35 1.27
CA CYS A 49 -2.99 9.68 2.54
C CYS A 49 -4.24 10.52 2.35
N LEU A 50 -5.35 10.08 2.93
CA LEU A 50 -6.63 10.77 2.87
C LEU A 50 -6.82 11.64 4.12
N LEU A 51 -7.05 12.93 3.95
CA LEU A 51 -7.48 13.85 4.99
C LEU A 51 -9.01 14.00 4.93
N THR A 52 -9.67 13.82 6.07
CA THR A 52 -11.13 13.92 6.22
C THR A 52 -11.50 14.83 7.38
N ASP A 53 -12.78 15.21 7.46
CA ASP A 53 -13.35 15.76 8.68
C ASP A 53 -13.49 14.68 9.77
N SER A 54 -14.09 15.05 10.91
CA SER A 54 -14.32 14.15 12.05
C SER A 54 -15.21 12.93 11.74
N ALA A 55 -16.02 12.96 10.68
CA ALA A 55 -16.84 11.81 10.29
C ALA A 55 -15.98 10.71 9.61
N GLY A 56 -14.73 11.02 9.25
CA GLY A 56 -13.82 10.02 8.69
C GLY A 56 -14.28 9.50 7.33
N ILE A 57 -13.97 8.22 7.10
CA ILE A 57 -14.39 7.46 5.90
C ILE A 57 -15.87 7.05 5.94
N THR A 58 -16.63 7.44 6.98
CA THR A 58 -18.04 7.08 7.12
C THR A 58 -18.99 8.08 6.45
N SER A 59 -18.50 9.27 6.10
CA SER A 59 -19.31 10.26 5.39
C SER A 59 -19.59 9.82 3.95
N ALA A 60 -20.79 10.13 3.46
CA ALA A 60 -21.23 9.72 2.12
C ALA A 60 -20.29 10.27 1.03
N GLU A 61 -19.81 11.50 1.21
CA GLU A 61 -18.89 12.16 0.28
C GLU A 61 -17.50 11.48 0.21
N VAL A 62 -17.01 10.93 1.32
CA VAL A 62 -15.65 10.38 1.42
C VAL A 62 -15.61 8.89 1.08
N LYS A 63 -16.71 8.15 1.29
CA LYS A 63 -16.81 6.72 0.97
C LYS A 63 -16.28 6.34 -0.42
N PRO A 64 -16.73 6.96 -1.54
CA PRO A 64 -16.22 6.61 -2.86
C PRO A 64 -14.75 6.97 -3.05
N VAL A 65 -14.26 8.03 -2.41
CA VAL A 65 -12.85 8.42 -2.42
C VAL A 65 -11.99 7.35 -1.75
N TRP A 66 -12.38 6.91 -0.55
CA TRP A 66 -11.67 5.86 0.17
C TRP A 66 -11.71 4.52 -0.57
N ALA A 67 -12.84 4.17 -1.20
CA ALA A 67 -12.94 2.98 -2.04
C ALA A 67 -11.95 3.05 -3.23
N GLY A 68 -11.87 4.19 -3.93
CA GLY A 68 -10.96 4.36 -5.06
C GLY A 68 -9.49 4.26 -4.65
N MET A 69 -9.13 4.82 -3.49
CA MET A 69 -7.77 4.67 -2.93
C MET A 69 -7.45 3.21 -2.60
N GLN A 70 -8.38 2.46 -2.01
CA GLN A 70 -8.18 1.04 -1.75
C GLN A 70 -7.98 0.25 -3.06
N ASP A 71 -8.75 0.53 -4.10
CA ASP A 71 -8.55 -0.11 -5.40
C ASP A 71 -7.16 0.19 -5.99
N ALA A 72 -6.67 1.43 -5.85
CA ALA A 72 -5.32 1.80 -6.26
C ALA A 72 -4.25 1.04 -5.47
N SER A 73 -4.45 0.85 -4.16
CA SER A 73 -3.57 0.06 -3.30
C SER A 73 -3.51 -1.40 -3.74
N LEU A 74 -4.65 -1.99 -4.12
CA LEU A 74 -4.71 -3.35 -4.65
C LEU A 74 -3.96 -3.50 -5.99
N LYS A 75 -4.03 -2.49 -6.86
CA LYS A 75 -3.36 -2.49 -8.17
C LYS A 75 -1.85 -2.27 -8.10
N THR A 76 -1.39 -1.44 -7.16
CA THR A 76 0.01 -0.96 -7.12
C THR A 76 0.83 -1.54 -5.97
N LEU A 77 0.17 -2.15 -4.98
CA LEU A 77 0.78 -2.51 -3.69
C LEU A 77 1.38 -1.29 -2.95
N GLY A 78 0.94 -0.07 -3.27
CA GLY A 78 1.25 1.12 -2.49
C GLY A 78 0.30 1.25 -1.29
N GLN A 79 0.80 1.77 -0.17
CA GLN A 79 0.01 1.86 1.06
C GLN A 79 -0.99 3.01 0.98
N VAL A 80 -2.22 2.79 1.45
CA VAL A 80 -3.20 3.85 1.64
C VAL A 80 -3.60 3.95 3.10
N ARG A 81 -3.75 5.18 3.60
CA ARG A 81 -4.21 5.46 4.97
C ARG A 81 -5.08 6.70 4.99
N PHE A 82 -5.84 6.87 6.06
CA PHE A 82 -6.61 8.09 6.29
C PHE A 82 -6.26 8.71 7.65
N LEU A 83 -6.51 10.01 7.76
CA LEU A 83 -6.39 10.78 8.98
C LEU A 83 -7.60 11.72 9.06
N ALA A 84 -8.41 11.54 10.09
CA ALA A 84 -9.53 12.41 10.38
C ALA A 84 -9.07 13.59 11.25
N ILE A 85 -9.51 14.80 10.91
CA ILE A 85 -9.29 15.98 11.76
C ILE A 85 -10.12 15.81 13.03
N ALA A 86 -9.43 15.54 14.13
CA ALA A 86 -10.02 15.47 15.46
C ALA A 86 -10.00 16.85 16.13
N GLY A 87 -10.96 17.10 17.03
CA GLY A 87 -11.09 18.39 17.72
C GLY A 87 -11.79 19.44 16.86
N SER A 88 -11.31 20.68 16.91
CA SER A 88 -11.99 21.80 16.25
C SER A 88 -12.01 21.62 14.73
N GLN A 89 -13.16 21.86 14.10
CA GLN A 89 -13.38 21.68 12.67
C GLN A 89 -13.12 23.00 11.93
N ASP A 90 -11.87 23.47 11.98
CA ASP A 90 -11.42 24.70 11.34
C ASP A 90 -10.07 24.51 10.62
N VAL A 91 -9.74 25.45 9.73
CA VAL A 91 -8.53 25.40 8.88
C VAL A 91 -7.24 25.46 9.71
N ALA A 92 -7.25 26.19 10.82
CA ALA A 92 -6.07 26.35 11.68
C ALA A 92 -5.70 25.02 12.34
N ASN A 93 -6.67 24.28 12.87
CA ASN A 93 -6.47 22.93 13.39
C ASN A 93 -6.13 21.95 12.26
N GLY A 94 -6.88 21.98 11.14
CA GLY A 94 -6.66 21.12 9.99
C GLY A 94 -5.23 21.17 9.44
N ARG A 95 -4.58 22.35 9.48
CA ARG A 95 -3.18 22.53 9.07
C ARG A 95 -2.22 21.62 9.86
N THR A 96 -2.44 21.44 11.15
CA THR A 96 -1.63 20.54 11.99
C THR A 96 -1.74 19.08 11.54
N PHE A 97 -2.92 18.66 11.09
CA PHE A 97 -3.14 17.33 10.54
C PHE A 97 -2.49 17.17 9.17
N VAL A 98 -2.52 18.18 8.31
CA VAL A 98 -1.76 18.17 7.04
C VAL A 98 -0.26 18.04 7.32
N ASN A 99 0.28 18.79 8.27
CA ASN A 99 1.70 18.69 8.65
C ASN A 99 2.06 17.30 9.15
N THR A 100 1.18 16.64 9.90
CA THR A 100 1.36 15.24 10.32
C THR A 100 1.49 14.30 9.12
N LEU A 101 0.68 14.49 8.07
CA LEU A 101 0.74 13.69 6.85
C LEU A 101 2.05 13.94 6.06
N VAL A 102 2.48 15.20 5.95
CA VAL A 102 3.74 15.57 5.30
C VAL A 102 4.94 14.95 6.03
N LEU A 103 5.01 15.12 7.36
CA LEU A 103 6.07 14.52 8.20
C LEU A 103 6.03 13.00 8.17
N GLY A 104 4.83 12.43 8.06
CA GLY A 104 4.59 11.00 7.85
C GLY A 104 4.97 10.49 6.46
N LYS A 105 5.56 11.33 5.59
CA LYS A 105 6.04 10.99 4.24
C LYS A 105 4.95 10.46 3.30
N CYS A 106 3.76 11.06 3.35
CA CYS A 106 2.75 10.81 2.32
C CYS A 106 3.23 11.34 0.97
N ALA A 107 3.40 10.47 -0.02
CA ALA A 107 3.80 10.87 -1.37
C ALA A 107 2.73 11.76 -2.03
N ILE A 108 1.46 11.50 -1.71
CA ILE A 108 0.32 12.31 -2.15
C ILE A 108 -0.71 12.41 -1.03
N ILE A 109 -1.22 13.62 -0.80
CA ILE A 109 -2.26 13.90 0.19
C ILE A 109 -3.57 14.21 -0.55
N VAL A 110 -4.60 13.41 -0.29
CA VAL A 110 -5.94 13.54 -0.84
C VAL A 110 -6.82 14.21 0.20
N ALA A 111 -7.56 15.25 -0.17
CA ALA A 111 -8.57 15.87 0.68
C ALA A 111 -9.96 15.64 0.10
N ALA A 112 -10.89 15.19 0.95
CA ALA A 112 -12.29 15.00 0.61
C ALA A 112 -13.17 15.54 1.74
N GLY A 113 -14.26 16.20 1.38
CA GLY A 113 -15.07 16.99 2.31
C GLY A 113 -14.65 18.45 2.38
N LYS A 114 -15.62 19.32 2.72
CA LYS A 114 -15.47 20.78 2.68
C LYS A 114 -14.24 21.29 3.45
N LEU A 115 -14.12 20.93 4.72
CA LEU A 115 -13.04 21.43 5.58
C LEU A 115 -11.64 20.94 5.14
N PRO A 116 -11.42 19.64 4.87
CA PRO A 116 -10.15 19.16 4.33
C PRO A 116 -9.73 19.85 3.03
N VAL A 117 -10.68 20.07 2.12
CA VAL A 117 -10.44 20.73 0.83
C VAL A 117 -10.01 22.19 1.03
N GLU A 118 -10.71 22.94 1.88
CA GLU A 118 -10.36 24.32 2.23
C GLU A 118 -8.99 24.41 2.90
N THR A 119 -8.70 23.47 3.81
CA THR A 119 -7.42 23.36 4.51
C THR A 119 -6.28 23.11 3.54
N VAL A 120 -6.40 22.10 2.68
CA VAL A 120 -5.35 21.77 1.69
C VAL A 120 -5.15 22.90 0.69
N THR A 121 -6.22 23.57 0.24
CA THR A 121 -6.11 24.73 -0.65
C THR A 121 -5.28 25.84 -0.03
N THR A 122 -5.40 26.04 1.28
CA THR A 122 -4.63 27.04 2.04
C THR A 122 -3.17 26.59 2.21
N VAL A 123 -2.94 25.36 2.65
CA VAL A 123 -1.59 24.84 3.00
C VAL A 123 -0.74 24.53 1.76
N ALA A 124 -1.34 24.16 0.64
CA ALA A 124 -0.60 23.76 -0.56
C ALA A 124 0.36 24.84 -1.07
N ARG A 125 0.00 26.12 -0.90
CA ARG A 125 0.84 27.28 -1.28
C ARG A 125 2.13 27.36 -0.48
N GLU A 126 2.13 26.85 0.74
CA GLU A 126 3.27 26.87 1.66
C GLU A 126 4.13 25.60 1.55
N SER A 127 3.63 24.57 0.84
CA SER A 127 4.26 23.25 0.73
C SER A 127 4.48 22.86 -0.74
N PRO A 128 5.32 23.58 -1.51
CA PRO A 128 5.46 23.38 -2.96
C PRO A 128 6.02 22.00 -3.34
N HIS A 129 6.70 21.32 -2.43
CA HIS A 129 7.26 19.98 -2.64
C HIS A 129 6.27 18.85 -2.38
N GLN A 130 5.13 19.13 -1.73
CA GLN A 130 4.10 18.15 -1.44
C GLN A 130 3.04 18.16 -2.54
N LYS A 131 2.68 16.97 -3.04
CA LYS A 131 1.58 16.80 -4.00
C LYS A 131 0.26 16.65 -3.25
N PHE A 132 -0.76 17.36 -3.73
CA PHE A 132 -2.10 17.34 -3.18
C PHE A 132 -3.13 16.98 -4.24
N VAL A 133 -4.19 16.28 -3.83
CA VAL A 133 -5.39 16.02 -4.63
C VAL A 133 -6.60 16.50 -3.84
N ILE A 134 -7.42 17.32 -4.46
CA ILE A 134 -8.70 17.76 -3.91
C ILE A 134 -9.80 17.03 -4.66
N VAL A 135 -10.68 16.33 -3.94
CA VAL A 135 -11.84 15.67 -4.53
C VAL A 135 -13.08 16.50 -4.24
N VAL A 136 -13.84 16.79 -5.28
CA VAL A 136 -15.01 17.64 -5.19
C VAL A 136 -16.21 16.89 -5.73
N SER A 137 -17.10 16.58 -4.82
CA SER A 137 -18.36 15.90 -5.10
C SER A 137 -19.43 16.94 -5.42
N GLY A 138 -20.17 16.77 -6.52
CA GLY A 138 -21.29 17.66 -6.86
C GLY A 138 -20.96 18.87 -7.75
N GLY A 139 -19.82 18.85 -8.46
CA GLY A 139 -19.62 19.66 -9.67
C GLY A 139 -19.16 21.11 -9.50
N ALA A 140 -18.99 21.61 -8.27
CA ALA A 140 -18.41 22.93 -8.06
C ALA A 140 -16.88 22.85 -7.99
N THR A 141 -16.19 23.01 -9.12
CA THR A 141 -14.72 23.01 -9.16
C THR A 141 -14.17 24.21 -8.36
N PRO A 142 -13.36 24.01 -7.30
CA PRO A 142 -12.66 25.09 -6.63
C PRO A 142 -11.68 25.73 -7.61
N ALA A 143 -11.37 27.01 -7.38
CA ALA A 143 -10.42 27.76 -8.22
C ALA A 143 -9.10 26.97 -8.37
N PRO A 144 -8.43 27.04 -9.54
CA PRO A 144 -7.21 26.29 -9.78
C PRO A 144 -6.20 26.56 -8.66
N GLY A 145 -5.82 25.47 -7.98
CA GLY A 145 -4.88 25.50 -6.88
C GLY A 145 -3.47 25.87 -7.35
N ALA A 146 -2.55 25.99 -6.39
CA ALA A 146 -1.12 26.05 -6.69
C ALA A 146 -0.70 24.85 -7.57
N GLY A 147 0.40 24.98 -8.33
CA GLY A 147 0.82 23.96 -9.32
C GLY A 147 1.10 22.56 -8.77
N ASN A 148 1.08 22.38 -7.45
CA ASN A 148 1.19 21.11 -6.73
C ASN A 148 -0.16 20.51 -6.30
N VAL A 149 -1.28 21.08 -6.75
CA VAL A 149 -2.66 20.64 -6.44
C VAL A 149 -3.37 20.16 -7.70
N SER A 150 -3.82 18.92 -7.70
CA SER A 150 -4.72 18.36 -8.71
C SER A 150 -6.15 18.33 -8.21
N VAL A 151 -7.12 18.54 -9.09
CA VAL A 151 -8.56 18.49 -8.74
C VAL A 151 -9.21 17.31 -9.44
N ILE A 152 -9.94 16.50 -8.68
CA ILE A 152 -10.86 15.47 -9.20
C ILE A 152 -12.28 16.00 -9.03
N SER A 153 -12.94 16.25 -10.14
CA SER A 153 -14.36 16.62 -10.19
C SER A 153 -15.11 15.49 -10.88
N ALA A 154 -15.92 14.76 -10.12
CA ALA A 154 -16.71 13.66 -10.63
C ALA A 154 -18.13 13.73 -10.05
N SER A 155 -19.10 13.27 -10.85
CA SER A 155 -20.51 13.21 -10.46
C SER A 155 -20.92 11.76 -10.29
N GLY A 156 -21.30 11.39 -9.07
CA GLY A 156 -21.67 10.03 -8.69
C GLY A 156 -20.53 9.23 -8.05
N ASP A 157 -20.90 8.26 -7.23
CA ASP A 157 -19.96 7.49 -6.40
C ASP A 157 -18.99 6.65 -7.24
N ASP A 158 -19.50 5.93 -8.25
CA ASP A 158 -18.66 5.07 -9.10
C ASP A 158 -17.65 5.88 -9.93
N ALA A 159 -18.09 6.99 -10.54
CA ALA A 159 -17.20 7.87 -11.28
C ALA A 159 -16.12 8.49 -10.38
N THR A 160 -16.49 8.86 -9.15
CA THR A 160 -15.54 9.37 -8.15
C THR A 160 -14.53 8.30 -7.75
N ARG A 161 -15.00 7.09 -7.47
CA ARG A 161 -14.17 5.94 -7.13
C ARG A 161 -13.16 5.63 -8.23
N ASP A 162 -13.61 5.57 -9.49
CA ASP A 162 -12.75 5.26 -10.63
C ASP A 162 -11.71 6.35 -10.88
N ALA A 163 -12.11 7.63 -10.85
CA ALA A 163 -11.21 8.76 -11.05
C ALA A 163 -10.13 8.82 -9.96
N VAL A 164 -10.51 8.60 -8.69
CA VAL A 164 -9.58 8.51 -7.56
C VAL A 164 -8.66 7.30 -7.72
N SER A 165 -9.17 6.12 -8.07
CA SER A 165 -8.36 4.92 -8.27
C SER A 165 -7.29 5.13 -9.34
N SER A 166 -7.65 5.70 -10.49
CA SER A 166 -6.72 5.95 -11.59
C SER A 166 -5.64 6.95 -11.20
N THR A 167 -6.03 8.08 -10.57
CA THR A 167 -5.11 9.15 -10.18
C THR A 167 -4.11 8.67 -9.14
N ILE A 168 -4.57 7.94 -8.13
CA ILE A 168 -3.73 7.45 -7.04
C ILE A 168 -2.85 6.29 -7.52
N ALA A 169 -3.34 5.42 -8.40
CA ALA A 169 -2.52 4.36 -8.97
C ALA A 169 -1.35 4.94 -9.79
N GLN A 170 -1.58 6.01 -10.56
CA GLN A 170 -0.50 6.71 -11.27
C GLN A 170 0.53 7.30 -10.29
N ALA A 171 0.07 7.93 -9.21
CA ALA A 171 0.95 8.52 -8.21
C ALA A 171 1.79 7.50 -7.43
N LEU A 172 1.24 6.30 -7.16
CA LEU A 172 1.92 5.22 -6.43
C LEU A 172 2.82 4.35 -7.30
N SER A 173 2.68 4.42 -8.63
CA SER A 173 3.48 3.64 -9.58
C SER A 173 4.72 4.37 -10.08
N ALA A 174 4.80 5.69 -9.84
CA ALA A 174 5.94 6.54 -10.18
C ALA A 174 7.11 6.33 -9.21
#